data_AF-X1FW07-F1
#
_entry.id   AF-X1FW07-F1
#
_cell.length_a   1.000
_cell.length_b   1.000
_cell.length_c   1.000
_cell.angle_alpha   90.00
_cell.angle_beta   90.00
_cell.angle_gamma   90.00
#
_symmetry.space_group_name_H-M   'P 1'
#
loop_
_entity.id
_entity.type
_entity.pdbx_description
1 polymer ?
#
loop_
_entity_poly.entity_id
_entity_poly.type
_entity_poly.pdbx_seq_one_letter_code
_entity_poly.pdbx_strand_id
1 'polypeptide(L)'
;MEEIEEIGIEKFNKLCGQSVMRYEEEWKKLTERIGFWLDMDNAYFTFKNDYIETVWWILKTIWDKNLLYQDYKIVPYCPRCGTALSSHEVALGYREVEDYSVIVKFPHA
;
A
#
# COMPACT_ATOMS: atom_id res chain seq x y z
N MET A 1 1.94 14.84 2.85
CA MET A 1 3.01 14.19 3.65
C MET A 1 3.35 15.05 4.86
N GLU A 2 3.47 16.36 4.67
CA GLU A 2 3.71 17.36 5.75
C GLU A 2 2.79 17.18 6.97
N GLU A 3 1.48 17.00 6.78
CA GLU A 3 0.54 16.76 7.89
C GLU A 3 0.88 15.52 8.75
N ILE A 4 1.46 14.46 8.15
CA ILE A 4 1.85 13.24 8.88
C ILE A 4 3.10 13.50 9.72
N GLU A 5 4.04 14.29 9.19
CA GLU A 5 5.26 14.68 9.89
C GLU A 5 4.94 15.59 11.09
N GLU A 6 3.97 16.49 10.94
CA GLU A 6 3.47 17.34 12.02
C GLU A 6 2.76 16.56 13.14
N ILE A 7 1.96 15.55 12.79
CA ILE A 7 1.25 14.69 13.75
C ILE A 7 2.21 13.72 14.47
N GLY A 8 3.30 13.34 13.80
CA GLY A 8 4.31 12.40 14.28
C GLY A 8 3.98 10.93 13.95
N ILE A 9 5.01 10.18 13.56
CA ILE A 9 4.89 8.80 13.05
C ILE A 9 4.20 7.86 14.05
N GLU A 10 4.56 7.92 15.33
CA GLU A 10 3.98 7.06 16.36
C GLU A 10 2.47 7.28 16.50
N LYS A 11 2.06 8.55 16.60
CA LYS A 11 0.65 8.92 16.75
C LYS A 11 -0.14 8.56 15.49
N PHE A 12 0.42 8.80 14.31
CA PHE A 12 -0.18 8.43 13.04
C PHE A 12 -0.39 6.91 12.93
N ASN A 13 0.62 6.11 13.24
CA ASN A 13 0.53 4.64 13.21
C ASN A 13 -0.51 4.10 14.20
N LYS A 14 -0.62 4.70 15.39
CA LYS A 14 -1.66 4.35 16.36
C LYS A 14 -3.06 4.63 15.83
N LEU A 15 -3.26 5.78 15.19
CA LEU A 15 -4.55 6.13 14.54
C LEU A 15 -4.87 5.18 13.38
N CYS A 16 -3.88 4.77 12.58
CA CYS A 16 -4.07 3.76 11.54
C CYS A 16 -4.55 2.43 12.13
N GLY A 17 -3.92 1.95 13.21
CA GLY A 17 -4.33 0.73 13.89
C GLY A 17 -5.77 0.80 14.44
N GLN A 18 -6.14 1.94 15.04
CA GLN A 18 -7.52 2.17 15.47
C GLN A 18 -8.51 2.20 14.31
N SER A 19 -8.13 2.81 13.18
CA SER A 19 -8.98 2.86 11.99
C SER A 19 -9.25 1.49 11.40
N VAL A 20 -8.26 0.59 11.40
CA VAL A 20 -8.41 -0.79 10.90
C VAL A 20 -9.42 -1.57 11.75
N MET A 21 -9.36 -1.44 13.07
CA MET A 21 -10.24 -2.18 13.99
C MET A 21 -11.64 -1.60 14.10
N ARG A 22 -11.87 -0.40 13.57
CA ARG A 22 -13.11 0.36 13.76
C ARG A 22 -14.38 -0.41 13.37
N TYR A 23 -14.31 -1.22 12.31
CA TYR A 23 -15.49 -1.89 11.73
C TYR A 23 -15.51 -3.41 11.94
N GLU A 24 -14.61 -3.95 12.77
CA GLU A 24 -14.46 -5.40 12.95
C GLU A 24 -15.77 -6.05 13.43
N GLU A 25 -16.44 -5.42 14.39
CA GLU A 25 -17.67 -5.96 14.99
C GLU A 25 -18.83 -5.97 13.98
N GLU A 26 -18.97 -4.93 13.16
CA GLU A 26 -19.97 -4.89 12.09
C GLU A 26 -19.72 -5.97 11.03
N TRP A 27 -18.46 -6.23 10.69
CA TRP A 27 -18.09 -7.31 9.77
C TRP A 27 -18.42 -8.70 10.35
N LYS A 28 -18.17 -8.93 11.63
CA LYS A 28 -18.54 -10.19 12.32
C LYS A 28 -20.07 -10.41 12.28
N LYS A 29 -20.85 -9.39 12.64
CA LYS A 29 -22.33 -9.44 12.59
C LYS A 29 -22.86 -9.72 11.18
N LEU A 30 -22.27 -9.08 10.17
CA LEU A 30 -22.67 -9.30 8.77
C LEU A 30 -22.37 -10.75 8.34
N THR A 31 -21.17 -11.23 8.64
CA THR A 31 -20.68 -12.58 8.27
C THR A 31 -21.57 -13.67 8.87
N GLU A 32 -21.95 -13.53 10.13
CA GLU A 32 -22.90 -14.42 10.80
C GLU A 32 -24.29 -14.35 10.16
N ARG A 33 -24.79 -13.14 9.89
CA ARG A 33 -26.15 -12.92 9.33
C ARG A 33 -26.33 -13.50 7.93
N ILE A 34 -25.28 -13.49 7.10
CA ILE A 34 -25.32 -14.09 5.76
C ILE A 34 -25.05 -15.60 5.77
N GLY A 35 -24.79 -16.18 6.95
CA GLY A 35 -24.51 -17.61 7.10
C GLY A 35 -23.12 -18.01 6.58
N PHE A 36 -22.16 -17.08 6.55
CA PHE A 36 -20.81 -17.39 6.08
C PHE A 36 -19.96 -17.90 7.25
N TRP A 37 -19.82 -19.22 7.34
CA TRP A 37 -19.16 -19.87 8.47
C TRP A 37 -17.63 -19.79 8.38
N LEU A 38 -17.06 -18.83 9.12
CA LEU A 38 -15.62 -18.61 9.25
C LEU A 38 -15.23 -18.50 10.73
N ASP A 39 -13.98 -18.87 11.05
CA ASP A 39 -13.38 -18.59 12.35
C ASP A 39 -12.92 -17.12 12.39
N MET A 40 -13.81 -16.26 12.87
CA MET A 40 -13.54 -14.83 13.03
C MET A 40 -12.88 -14.49 14.37
N ASP A 41 -12.82 -15.45 15.31
CA ASP A 41 -12.21 -15.26 16.62
C ASP A 41 -10.69 -15.45 16.54
N ASN A 42 -10.22 -16.34 15.67
CA ASN A 42 -8.80 -16.58 15.38
C ASN A 42 -8.36 -16.05 14.01
N ALA A 43 -9.00 -14.99 13.51
CA ALA A 43 -8.61 -14.37 12.25
C ALA A 43 -7.16 -13.84 12.29
N TYR A 44 -6.40 -14.06 11.22
CA TYR A 44 -5.05 -13.52 11.11
C TYR A 44 -5.08 -12.04 10.72
N PHE A 45 -4.09 -11.29 11.20
CA PHE A 45 -3.93 -9.87 10.88
C PHE A 45 -2.50 -9.59 10.44
N THR A 46 -2.35 -8.84 9.35
CA THR A 46 -1.05 -8.55 8.74
C THR A 46 -0.17 -7.64 9.60
N PHE A 47 -0.76 -6.90 10.54
CA PHE A 47 -0.06 -6.03 11.48
C PHE A 47 0.40 -6.75 12.77
N LYS A 48 0.14 -8.05 12.93
CA LYS A 48 0.63 -8.83 14.08
C LYS A 48 2.08 -9.25 13.86
N ASN A 49 2.85 -9.30 14.95
CA ASN A 49 4.28 -9.60 14.90
C ASN A 49 4.60 -10.92 14.21
N ASP A 50 3.86 -12.00 14.52
CA ASP A 50 4.10 -13.32 13.93
C ASP A 50 3.94 -13.30 12.39
N TYR A 51 2.99 -12.51 11.88
CA TYR A 51 2.80 -12.31 10.44
C TYR A 51 3.97 -11.51 9.84
N ILE A 52 4.35 -10.40 10.49
CA ILE A 52 5.46 -9.54 10.06
C ILE A 52 6.78 -10.32 10.03
N GLU A 53 7.06 -11.13 11.05
CA GLU A 53 8.25 -11.96 11.15
C GLU A 53 8.30 -12.98 10.01
N THR A 54 7.15 -13.57 9.66
CA THR A 54 7.05 -14.46 8.49
C THR A 54 7.40 -13.70 7.20
N VAL A 55 6.91 -12.48 7.03
CA VAL A 55 7.25 -11.63 5.86
C VAL A 55 8.76 -11.31 5.84
N TRP A 56 9.36 -11.00 6.98
CA TRP A 56 10.81 -10.77 7.08
C TRP A 56 11.61 -12.00 6.69
N TRP A 57 11.19 -13.19 7.12
CA TRP A 57 11.82 -14.45 6.73
C TRP A 57 11.72 -14.69 5.22
N ILE A 58 10.56 -14.40 4.60
CA ILE A 58 10.38 -14.48 3.14
C ILE A 58 11.34 -13.51 2.44
N LEU A 59 11.38 -12.24 2.85
CA LEU A 59 12.25 -11.23 2.25
C LEU A 59 13.73 -11.60 2.38
N LYS A 60 14.15 -12.08 3.56
CA LYS A 60 15.51 -12.60 3.78
C LYS A 60 15.83 -13.76 2.83
N THR A 61 14.90 -14.69 2.65
CA THR A 61 15.10 -15.83 1.75
C THR A 61 15.26 -15.40 0.28
N ILE A 62 14.51 -14.38 -0.16
CA ILE A 62 14.62 -13.82 -1.52
C ILE A 62 15.95 -13.06 -1.67
N TRP A 63 16.35 -12.32 -0.63
CA TRP A 63 17.65 -11.64 -0.56
C TRP A 63 18.82 -12.63 -0.63
N ASP A 64 18.80 -13.70 0.16
CA ASP A 64 19.83 -14.74 0.19
C ASP A 64 19.99 -15.44 -1.17
N LYS A 65 18.95 -15.43 -2.01
CA LYS A 65 18.95 -15.94 -3.39
C LYS A 65 19.38 -14.90 -4.44
N ASN A 66 19.77 -13.69 -4.02
CA ASN A 66 20.12 -12.56 -4.89
C ASN A 66 18.99 -12.16 -5.87
N LEU A 67 17.74 -12.29 -5.43
CA LEU A 67 16.54 -11.93 -6.20
C LEU A 67 15.91 -10.60 -5.76
N LEU A 68 16.34 -10.04 -4.63
CA LEU A 68 15.94 -8.73 -4.13
C LEU A 68 17.13 -7.78 -4.26
N TYR A 69 16.95 -6.65 -4.95
CA TYR A 69 18.03 -5.70 -5.23
C TYR A 69 17.52 -4.25 -5.24
N GLN A 70 18.43 -3.30 -5.05
CA GLN A 70 18.18 -1.86 -5.12
C GLN A 70 18.74 -1.29 -6.42
N ASP A 71 18.00 -0.38 -7.05
CA ASP A 71 18.43 0.29 -8.28
C ASP A 71 17.75 1.67 -8.42
N TYR A 72 18.28 2.51 -9.32
CA TYR A 72 17.74 3.82 -9.67
C TYR A 72 17.11 3.75 -11.07
N LYS A 73 15.78 3.67 -11.13
CA LYS A 73 15.03 3.51 -12.37
C LYS A 73 13.88 4.52 -12.47
N ILE A 74 13.42 4.77 -13.69
CA ILE A 74 12.17 5.50 -13.93
C ILE A 74 11.01 4.54 -13.65
N VAL A 75 10.17 4.89 -12.68
CA VAL A 75 9.02 4.10 -12.24
C VAL A 75 7.78 5.00 -12.11
N PRO A 76 6.56 4.44 -12.22
CA PRO A 76 5.35 5.17 -11.88
C PRO A 76 5.43 5.69 -10.43
N TYR A 77 5.14 6.97 -10.24
CA TYR A 77 5.28 7.64 -8.95
C TYR A 77 4.01 8.44 -8.64
N CYS A 78 3.49 8.28 -7.43
CA CYS A 78 2.36 9.06 -6.96
C CYS A 78 2.85 10.32 -6.23
N PRO A 79 2.70 11.53 -6.80
CA PRO A 79 3.20 12.76 -6.18
C PRO A 79 2.45 13.11 -4.88
N ARG A 80 1.20 12.66 -4.74
CA ARG A 80 0.41 12.87 -3.51
C ARG A 80 0.88 11.98 -2.36
N CYS A 81 1.15 10.70 -2.66
CA CYS A 81 1.54 9.72 -1.66
C CYS A 81 3.05 9.69 -1.40
N GLY A 82 3.86 10.28 -2.29
CA GLY A 82 5.30 10.36 -2.13
C GLY A 82 6.03 9.02 -2.35
N THR A 83 5.43 8.06 -3.06
CA THR A 83 5.97 6.71 -3.24
C THR A 83 5.85 6.20 -4.67
N ALA A 84 6.74 5.28 -5.04
CA ALA A 84 6.66 4.50 -6.27
C ALA A 84 5.48 3.51 -6.22
N LEU A 85 4.95 3.16 -7.39
CA LEU A 85 3.86 2.21 -7.57
C LEU A 85 4.27 1.05 -8.47
N SER A 86 3.68 -0.12 -8.21
CA SER A 86 3.81 -1.31 -9.07
C SER A 86 2.93 -1.21 -10.32
N SER A 87 3.25 -2.01 -11.33
CA SER A 87 2.44 -2.10 -12.56
C SER A 87 0.98 -2.50 -12.30
N HIS A 88 0.75 -3.36 -11.31
CA HIS A 88 -0.59 -3.85 -10.95
C HIS A 88 -1.44 -2.75 -10.31
N GLU A 89 -0.83 -1.86 -9.51
CA GLU A 89 -1.54 -0.71 -8.93
C GLU A 89 -1.90 0.33 -10.00
N VAL A 90 -0.96 0.62 -10.92
CA VAL A 90 -1.21 1.58 -12.02
C VAL A 90 -2.32 1.09 -12.93
N ALA A 91 -2.35 -0.21 -13.23
CA ALA A 91 -3.36 -0.79 -14.12
C ALA A 91 -4.80 -0.64 -13.60
N LEU A 92 -5.00 -0.53 -12.28
CA LEU A 92 -6.32 -0.34 -11.68
C LEU A 92 -6.82 1.12 -11.73
N GLY A 93 -5.95 2.07 -12.06
CA GLY A 93 -6.21 3.51 -11.89
C GLY A 93 -6.39 4.31 -13.18
N TYR A 94 -6.53 3.67 -14.34
CA TYR A 94 -6.70 4.39 -15.61
C TYR A 94 -7.99 5.23 -15.62
N ARG A 95 -7.85 6.47 -16.10
CA ARG A 95 -8.94 7.41 -16.27
C ARG A 95 -8.67 8.31 -17.47
N GLU A 96 -9.73 8.76 -18.12
CA GLU A 96 -9.64 9.81 -19.12
C GLU A 96 -9.31 11.14 -18.42
N VAL A 97 -8.36 11.88 -18.99
CA VAL A 97 -7.95 13.21 -18.53
C VAL A 97 -7.78 14.11 -19.74
N GLU A 98 -8.04 15.41 -19.55
CA GLU A 98 -7.75 16.43 -20.55
C GLU A 98 -6.32 16.91 -20.38
N ASP A 99 -5.52 16.84 -21.44
CA ASP A 99 -4.15 17.33 -21.48
C ASP A 99 -3.93 18.28 -22.66
N TYR A 100 -3.00 19.22 -22.51
CA TYR A 100 -2.62 20.14 -23.58
C TYR A 100 -1.70 19.46 -24.59
N SER A 101 -2.09 19.47 -25.87
CA SER A 101 -1.20 19.10 -26.98
C SER A 101 -0.52 20.35 -27.53
N VAL A 102 0.81 20.39 -27.50
CA VAL A 102 1.63 21.55 -27.93
C VAL A 102 2.68 21.13 -28.95
N ILE A 103 2.97 22.00 -29.92
CA ILE A 103 4.01 21.77 -30.94
C ILE A 103 5.14 22.78 -30.72
N VAL A 104 6.35 22.29 -30.47
CA VAL A 104 7.53 23.11 -30.17
C VAL A 104 8.58 22.96 -31.28
N LYS A 105 8.94 24.07 -31.93
CA LYS A 105 10.02 24.09 -32.95
C LYS A 105 11.37 24.20 -32.25
N PHE A 106 12.27 23.27 -32.53
CA PHE A 106 13.66 23.33 -32.07
C PHE A 106 14.51 23.96 -33.19
N PRO A 107 15.11 25.15 -32.97
CA PRO A 107 16.02 25.75 -33.94
C PRO A 107 17.30 24.92 -34.06
N HIS A 108 17.89 24.88 -35.25
CA HIS A 108 19.21 24.30 -35.45
C HIS A 108 20.29 25.31 -35.02
N ALA A 109 21.44 24.80 -34.57
CA ALA A 109 22.62 25.60 -34.25
C ALA A 109 23.31 26.12 -35.52
#